data_AF-A0A1G7UKP9-F1
#
_entry.id   AF-A0A1G7UKP9-F1
#
_cell.length_a   1.000
_cell.length_b   1.000
_cell.length_c   1.000
_cell.angle_alpha   90.00
_cell.angle_beta   90.00
_cell.angle_gamma   90.00
#
_symmetry.space_group_name_H-M   'P 1'
#
loop_
_entity.id
_entity.type
_entity.pdbx_description
1 polymer ?
#
loop_
_entity_poly.entity_id
_entity_poly.type
_entity_poly.pdbx_seq_one_letter_code
_entity_poly.pdbx_strand_id
1 'polypeptide(L)'
;MEPFLLFVEGWWWVAPAAAGAGTAAYAGLTMKGRRARRLELDAARHEEATAYRALIAARAKVSEAQAEVLAAHADSGAPGFGSSFLDGVLNAAGIVVSPETSDAKRRLLEAKRREKSAAFALRATRTRVKAISATYHAASATDPLPLEKLFGEHDAVLARWMRYETDPMTAFDHPQLSDSGNPATLAFLRAQRVASTLRPASAREKVPPQRFVEYRDAVRALRIAFDEAERQAGAAPRPAAPPRGATWPIPSWLPNRPQA
;
A
#
# COMPACT_ATOMS: atom_id res chain seq x y z
N MET A 1 -47.69 61.03 25.40
CA MET A 1 -47.18 60.91 24.03
C MET A 1 -45.78 60.34 24.12
N GLU A 2 -45.64 59.03 24.31
CA GLU A 2 -44.33 58.37 24.33
C GLU A 2 -44.32 57.21 23.35
N PRO A 3 -43.70 57.37 22.17
CA PRO A 3 -43.48 56.29 21.23
C PRO A 3 -41.98 55.95 21.08
N PHE A 4 -41.17 55.99 22.16
CA PHE A 4 -39.73 55.72 22.08
C PHE A 4 -39.21 54.59 22.99
N LEU A 5 -40.04 54.00 23.86
CA LEU A 5 -39.58 52.98 24.83
C LEU A 5 -39.79 51.51 24.39
N LEU A 6 -40.35 51.24 23.21
CA LEU A 6 -40.64 49.86 22.78
C LEU A 6 -39.58 49.19 21.90
N PHE A 7 -38.45 49.85 21.59
CA PHE A 7 -37.43 49.27 20.70
C PHE A 7 -36.26 48.56 21.41
N VAL A 8 -36.14 48.70 22.74
CA VAL A 8 -34.97 48.19 23.48
C VAL A 8 -35.22 46.82 24.13
N GLU A 9 -36.46 46.37 24.27
CA GLU A 9 -36.79 45.11 24.99
C GLU A 9 -36.65 43.83 24.14
N GLY A 10 -36.52 43.93 22.81
CA GLY A 10 -36.60 42.76 21.92
C GLY A 10 -35.30 42.23 21.32
N TRP A 11 -34.12 42.86 21.52
CA TRP A 11 -32.95 42.59 20.69
C TRP A 11 -31.89 41.66 21.32
N TRP A 12 -31.83 41.56 22.66
CA TRP A 12 -30.70 40.91 23.33
C TRP A 12 -30.59 39.38 23.12
N TRP A 13 -31.66 38.71 22.68
CA TRP A 13 -31.63 37.27 22.34
C TRP A 13 -31.19 36.98 20.90
N VAL A 14 -31.14 37.98 20.01
CA VAL A 14 -30.70 37.80 18.61
C VAL A 14 -29.17 37.77 18.50
N ALA A 15 -28.46 38.46 19.39
CA ALA A 15 -27.00 38.51 19.41
C ALA A 15 -26.33 37.14 19.71
N PRO A 16 -26.80 36.33 20.69
CA PRO A 16 -26.26 34.98 20.90
C PRO A 16 -26.60 34.00 19.77
N ALA A 17 -27.78 34.12 19.16
CA ALA A 17 -28.21 33.21 18.09
C ALA A 17 -27.40 33.42 16.80
N ALA A 18 -27.13 34.67 16.42
CA ALA A 18 -26.29 34.99 15.26
C ALA A 18 -24.80 34.66 15.51
N ALA A 19 -24.29 34.89 16.73
CA ALA A 19 -22.92 34.50 17.11
C ALA A 19 -22.73 32.97 17.19
N GLY A 20 -23.76 32.22 17.63
CA GLY A 20 -23.76 30.76 17.68
C GLY A 20 -23.77 30.11 16.30
N ALA A 21 -24.50 30.68 15.34
CA ALA A 21 -24.58 30.14 13.97
C ALA A 21 -23.26 30.32 13.20
N GLY A 22 -22.61 31.49 13.31
CA GLY A 22 -21.32 31.75 12.65
C GLY A 22 -20.17 30.93 13.23
N THR A 23 -20.13 30.76 14.56
CA THR A 23 -19.09 29.96 15.23
C THR A 23 -19.22 28.46 14.94
N ALA A 24 -20.43 27.92 14.85
CA ALA A 24 -20.67 26.54 14.46
C ALA A 24 -20.24 26.25 13.00
N ALA A 25 -20.50 27.17 12.07
CA ALA A 25 -20.07 27.06 10.68
C ALA A 25 -18.53 27.13 10.55
N TYR A 26 -17.88 28.06 11.27
CA TYR A 26 -16.42 28.20 11.28
C TYR A 26 -15.71 26.99 11.94
N ALA A 27 -16.23 26.50 13.07
CA ALA A 27 -15.74 25.29 13.72
C ALA A 27 -15.89 24.05 12.82
N GLY A 28 -17.00 23.95 12.08
CA GLY A 28 -17.23 22.88 11.11
C GLY A 28 -16.23 22.86 9.94
N LEU A 29 -15.80 24.03 9.45
CA LEU A 29 -14.83 24.14 8.36
C LEU A 29 -13.39 23.84 8.81
N THR A 30 -13.01 24.30 10.00
CA THR A 30 -11.65 24.09 10.56
C THR A 30 -11.41 22.66 11.05
N MET A 31 -12.43 22.03 11.66
CA MET A 31 -12.36 20.62 12.09
C MET A 31 -12.22 19.65 10.91
N LYS A 32 -12.86 19.94 9.77
CA LYS A 32 -12.76 19.14 8.54
C LYS A 32 -11.33 19.11 7.99
N GLY A 33 -10.61 20.22 8.04
CA GLY A 33 -9.21 20.30 7.61
C GLY A 33 -8.26 19.46 8.47
N ARG A 34 -8.42 19.48 9.80
CA ARG A 34 -7.59 18.67 10.72
C ARG A 34 -7.79 17.16 10.48
N ARG A 35 -9.03 16.74 10.24
CA ARG A 35 -9.35 15.34 9.94
C ARG A 35 -8.79 14.89 8.60
N ALA A 36 -8.91 15.71 7.56
CA ALA A 36 -8.35 15.41 6.24
C ALA A 36 -6.82 15.22 6.30
N ARG A 37 -6.13 15.99 7.15
CA ARG A 37 -4.68 15.81 7.39
C ARG A 37 -4.33 14.53 8.15
N ARG A 38 -5.16 14.14 9.13
CA ARG A 38 -4.97 12.88 9.89
C ARG A 38 -5.23 11.62 9.09
N LEU A 39 -5.85 11.74 7.91
CA LEU A 39 -6.27 10.60 7.10
C LEU A 39 -5.12 9.62 6.79
N GLU A 40 -3.93 10.13 6.47
CA GLU A 40 -2.77 9.28 6.18
C GLU A 40 -2.28 8.52 7.42
N LEU A 41 -2.31 9.16 8.60
CA LEU A 41 -1.97 8.53 9.87
C LEU A 41 -3.00 7.47 10.26
N ASP A 42 -4.29 7.75 10.10
CA ASP A 42 -5.35 6.81 10.39
C ASP A 42 -5.31 5.61 9.41
N ALA A 43 -4.95 5.85 8.14
CA ALA A 43 -4.68 4.80 7.16
C ALA A 43 -3.49 3.92 7.55
N ALA A 44 -2.40 4.51 8.02
CA ALA A 44 -1.23 3.76 8.50
C ALA A 44 -1.57 2.89 9.71
N ARG A 45 -2.36 3.40 10.66
CA ARG A 45 -2.85 2.62 11.81
C ARG A 45 -3.78 1.49 11.39
N HIS A 46 -4.62 1.73 10.39
CA HIS A 46 -5.47 0.69 9.82
C HIS A 46 -4.62 -0.44 9.21
N GLU A 47 -3.56 -0.11 8.45
CA GLU A 47 -2.60 -1.09 7.91
C GLU A 47 -1.85 -1.86 9.00
N GLU A 48 -1.47 -1.21 10.10
CA GLU A 48 -0.87 -1.92 11.23
C GLU A 48 -1.85 -2.93 11.85
N ALA A 49 -3.12 -2.53 12.03
CA ALA A 49 -4.15 -3.40 12.57
C ALA A 49 -4.42 -4.62 11.65
N THR A 50 -4.44 -4.42 10.33
CA THR A 50 -4.61 -5.53 9.38
C THR A 50 -3.39 -6.45 9.35
N ALA A 51 -2.17 -5.90 9.40
CA ALA A 51 -0.94 -6.70 9.47
C ALA A 51 -0.86 -7.52 10.76
N TYR A 52 -1.31 -6.98 11.89
CA TYR A 52 -1.40 -7.70 13.15
C TYR A 52 -2.38 -8.88 13.08
N ARG A 53 -3.57 -8.66 12.51
CA ARG A 53 -4.56 -9.74 12.29
C ARG A 53 -4.01 -10.83 11.35
N ALA A 54 -3.30 -10.43 10.29
CA ALA A 54 -2.65 -11.36 9.37
C ALA A 54 -1.58 -12.22 10.06
N LEU A 55 -0.81 -11.66 10.99
CA LEU A 55 0.16 -12.42 11.78
C LEU A 55 -0.51 -13.45 12.70
N ILE A 56 -1.60 -13.07 13.38
CA ILE A 56 -2.37 -14.01 14.21
C ILE A 56 -2.91 -15.16 13.35
N ALA A 57 -3.50 -14.84 12.19
CA ALA A 57 -4.00 -15.84 11.26
C ALA A 57 -2.88 -16.75 10.72
N ALA A 58 -1.70 -16.20 10.45
CA ALA A 58 -0.55 -17.00 10.00
C ALA A 58 -0.06 -17.97 11.08
N ARG A 59 -0.06 -17.56 12.35
CA ARG A 59 0.27 -18.44 13.48
C ARG A 59 -0.73 -19.58 13.65
N ALA A 60 -2.02 -19.30 13.49
CA ALA A 60 -3.05 -20.34 13.50
C ALA A 60 -2.78 -21.40 12.41
N LYS A 61 -2.40 -20.97 11.19
CA LYS A 61 -2.03 -21.88 10.10
C LYS A 61 -0.77 -22.71 10.38
N VAL A 62 0.18 -22.18 11.16
CA VAL A 62 1.34 -22.97 11.61
C VAL A 62 0.90 -24.06 12.57
N SER A 63 0.02 -23.75 13.52
CA SER A 63 -0.53 -24.74 14.45
C SER A 63 -1.32 -25.84 13.72
N GLU A 64 -2.12 -25.47 12.72
CA GLU A 64 -2.86 -26.40 11.85
C GLU A 64 -1.90 -27.33 11.09
N ALA A 65 -0.89 -26.76 10.42
CA ALA A 65 0.11 -27.56 9.69
C ALA A 65 0.97 -28.44 10.62
N GLN A 66 1.16 -28.05 11.88
CA GLN A 66 1.80 -28.91 12.88
C GLN A 66 0.91 -30.11 13.23
N ALA A 67 -0.41 -29.90 13.37
CA ALA A 67 -1.35 -30.99 13.60
C ALA A 67 -1.39 -31.95 12.40
N GLU A 68 -1.36 -31.45 11.17
CA GLU A 68 -1.26 -32.29 9.96
C GLU A 68 0.00 -33.16 9.93
N VAL A 69 1.14 -32.62 10.34
CA VAL A 69 2.39 -33.40 10.42
C VAL A 69 2.29 -34.50 11.47
N LEU A 70 1.66 -34.23 12.61
CA LEU A 70 1.43 -35.24 13.66
C LEU A 70 0.44 -36.31 13.21
N ALA A 71 -0.63 -35.93 12.52
CA ALA A 71 -1.60 -36.87 11.93
C ALA A 71 -0.94 -37.78 10.89
N ALA A 72 -0.21 -37.19 9.93
CA ALA A 72 0.53 -37.96 8.93
C ALA A 72 1.56 -38.91 9.55
N HIS A 73 2.17 -38.53 10.69
CA HIS A 73 3.09 -39.40 11.42
C HIS A 73 2.36 -40.56 12.12
N ALA A 74 1.15 -40.32 12.65
CA ALA A 74 0.31 -41.37 13.23
C ALA A 74 -0.17 -42.36 12.16
N ASP A 75 -0.61 -41.87 10.99
CA ASP A 75 -1.05 -42.70 9.86
C ASP A 75 0.10 -43.52 9.27
N SER A 76 1.31 -42.95 9.21
CA SER A 76 2.52 -43.66 8.76
C SER A 76 3.04 -44.70 9.77
N GLY A 77 2.60 -44.60 11.04
CA GLY A 77 2.96 -45.53 12.11
C GLY A 77 1.94 -46.66 12.33
N ALA A 78 0.82 -46.68 11.61
CA ALA A 78 -0.20 -47.71 11.73
C ALA A 78 0.30 -49.05 11.13
N PRO A 79 0.42 -50.13 11.93
CA PRO A 79 0.94 -51.39 11.42
C PRO A 79 -0.08 -52.07 10.48
N GLY A 80 0.26 -52.17 9.20
CA GLY A 80 -0.41 -53.10 8.30
C GLY A 80 -0.06 -54.54 8.68
N PHE A 81 -1.07 -55.39 8.90
CA PHE A 81 -0.84 -56.79 9.23
C PHE A 81 -0.26 -57.52 7.99
N GLY A 82 1.05 -57.76 8.00
CA GLY A 82 1.78 -58.52 6.97
C GLY A 82 2.52 -57.68 5.93
N SER A 83 3.78 -57.31 6.25
CA SER A 83 4.84 -56.62 5.47
C SER A 83 5.58 -55.55 6.29
N SER A 84 5.06 -55.22 7.47
CA SER A 84 5.27 -53.94 8.15
C SER A 84 6.54 -53.74 9.00
N PHE A 85 7.36 -54.76 9.29
CA PHE A 85 8.55 -54.55 10.13
C PHE A 85 9.70 -53.90 9.38
N LEU A 86 10.04 -54.40 8.18
CA LEU A 86 11.08 -53.81 7.35
C LEU A 86 10.69 -52.42 6.85
N ASP A 87 9.43 -52.23 6.43
CA ASP A 87 8.89 -50.91 6.08
C ASP A 87 8.83 -49.96 7.30
N GLY A 88 8.56 -50.49 8.49
CA GLY A 88 8.60 -49.74 9.74
C GLY A 88 10.02 -49.32 10.12
N VAL A 89 11.02 -50.20 9.98
CA VAL A 89 12.44 -49.90 10.21
C VAL A 89 12.97 -48.92 9.17
N LEU A 90 12.60 -49.07 7.90
CA LEU A 90 13.00 -48.16 6.81
C LEU A 90 12.33 -46.78 6.95
N ASN A 91 11.07 -46.71 7.36
CA ASN A 91 10.41 -45.43 7.70
C ASN A 91 11.03 -44.79 8.95
N ALA A 92 11.26 -45.56 10.02
CA ALA A 92 11.88 -45.07 11.25
C ALA A 92 13.33 -44.59 11.03
N ALA A 93 14.07 -45.23 10.13
CA ALA A 93 15.41 -44.82 9.70
C ALA A 93 15.39 -43.65 8.68
N GLY A 94 14.21 -43.18 8.25
CA GLY A 94 14.05 -42.10 7.28
C GLY A 94 14.48 -42.46 5.84
N ILE A 95 14.63 -43.75 5.55
CA ILE A 95 15.06 -44.29 4.25
C ILE A 95 13.88 -44.32 3.27
N VAL A 96 12.68 -44.64 3.76
CA VAL A 96 11.41 -44.47 3.04
C VAL A 96 10.66 -43.35 3.76
N VAL A 97 10.39 -42.23 3.08
CA VAL A 97 9.56 -41.16 3.64
C VAL A 97 8.21 -41.27 2.95
N SER A 98 7.16 -41.62 3.70
CA SER A 98 5.79 -41.59 3.17
C SER A 98 5.52 -40.24 2.48
N PRO A 99 5.00 -40.22 1.24
CA PRO A 99 4.78 -38.98 0.49
C PRO A 99 3.91 -37.99 1.28
N GLU A 100 2.95 -38.50 2.05
CA GLU A 100 2.04 -37.72 2.91
C GLU A 100 2.78 -36.96 4.01
N THR A 101 3.77 -37.59 4.66
CA THR A 101 4.60 -36.93 5.68
C THR A 101 5.51 -35.86 5.08
N SER A 102 5.99 -36.09 3.85
CA SER A 102 6.85 -35.14 3.13
C SER A 102 6.06 -33.89 2.72
N ASP A 103 4.82 -34.08 2.27
CA ASP A 103 3.92 -33.00 1.88
C ASP A 103 3.41 -32.22 3.10
N ALA A 104 3.08 -32.90 4.21
CA ALA A 104 2.75 -32.23 5.47
C ALA A 104 3.91 -31.37 5.97
N LYS A 105 5.16 -31.86 5.88
CA LYS A 105 6.37 -31.07 6.22
C LYS A 105 6.54 -29.86 5.30
N ARG A 106 6.27 -29.99 4.00
CA ARG A 106 6.31 -28.87 3.04
C ARG A 106 5.28 -27.80 3.42
N ARG A 107 4.03 -28.18 3.68
CA ARG A 107 2.98 -27.25 4.14
C ARG A 107 3.36 -26.53 5.43
N LEU A 108 3.95 -27.23 6.39
CA LEU A 108 4.47 -26.62 7.62
C LEU A 108 5.58 -25.58 7.35
N LEU A 109 6.53 -25.90 6.45
CA LEU A 109 7.59 -24.96 6.08
C LEU A 109 7.03 -23.73 5.39
N GLU A 110 6.05 -23.89 4.49
CA GLU A 110 5.34 -22.77 3.85
C GLU A 110 4.59 -21.91 4.87
N ALA A 111 3.88 -22.53 5.82
CA ALA A 111 3.19 -21.83 6.90
C ALA A 111 4.17 -21.00 7.75
N LYS A 112 5.32 -21.57 8.13
CA LYS A 112 6.38 -20.85 8.87
C LYS A 112 6.96 -19.69 8.06
N ARG A 113 7.17 -19.86 6.75
CA ARG A 113 7.62 -18.77 5.86
C ARG A 113 6.60 -17.64 5.82
N ARG A 114 5.30 -17.97 5.73
CA ARG A 114 4.20 -16.99 5.77
C ARG A 114 4.08 -16.27 7.12
N GLU A 115 4.26 -16.97 8.24
CA GLU A 115 4.32 -16.32 9.55
C GLU A 115 5.49 -15.33 9.61
N LYS A 116 6.68 -15.75 9.16
CA LYS A 116 7.87 -14.88 9.13
C LYS A 116 7.64 -13.65 8.25
N SER A 117 7.06 -13.81 7.06
CA SER A 117 6.73 -12.66 6.20
C SER A 117 5.69 -11.74 6.83
N ALA A 118 4.65 -12.29 7.50
CA ALA A 118 3.65 -11.50 8.22
C ALA A 118 4.26 -10.71 9.39
N ALA A 119 5.21 -11.30 10.11
CA ALA A 119 5.93 -10.62 11.18
C ALA A 119 6.78 -9.45 10.65
N PHE A 120 7.45 -9.62 9.51
CA PHE A 120 8.17 -8.52 8.87
C PHE A 120 7.24 -7.45 8.32
N ALA A 121 6.09 -7.84 7.75
CA ALA A 121 5.07 -6.90 7.30
C ALA A 121 4.58 -6.01 8.46
N LEU A 122 4.28 -6.61 9.63
CA LEU A 122 3.90 -5.85 10.83
C LEU A 122 4.99 -4.90 11.31
N ARG A 123 6.27 -5.30 11.23
CA ARG A 123 7.39 -4.42 11.57
C ARG A 123 7.47 -3.23 10.59
N ALA A 124 7.29 -3.49 9.30
CA ALA A 124 7.28 -2.45 8.26
C ALA A 124 6.10 -1.47 8.43
N THR A 125 4.90 -1.95 8.77
CA THR A 125 3.76 -1.06 9.04
C THR A 125 4.00 -0.21 10.29
N ARG A 126 4.63 -0.76 11.34
CA ARG A 126 4.99 0.01 12.54
C ARG A 126 5.99 1.13 12.28
N THR A 127 7.04 0.84 11.49
CA THR A 127 8.00 1.88 11.10
C THR A 127 7.34 2.93 10.22
N ARG A 128 6.42 2.53 9.34
CA ARG A 128 5.60 3.44 8.53
C ARG A 128 4.70 4.34 9.38
N VAL A 129 4.01 3.80 10.38
CA VAL A 129 3.18 4.59 11.31
C VAL A 129 4.04 5.64 12.02
N LYS A 130 5.25 5.28 12.48
CA LYS A 130 6.18 6.23 13.11
C LYS A 130 6.59 7.34 12.14
N ALA A 131 6.97 7.00 10.91
CA ALA A 131 7.36 7.97 9.89
C ALA A 131 6.20 8.93 9.55
N ILE A 132 5.00 8.39 9.32
CA ILE A 132 3.82 9.18 9.01
C ILE A 132 3.42 10.06 10.20
N SER A 133 3.52 9.54 11.43
CA SER A 133 3.26 10.33 12.64
C SER A 133 4.21 11.53 12.74
N ALA A 134 5.51 11.34 12.45
CA ALA A 134 6.47 12.43 12.41
C ALA A 134 6.11 13.48 11.34
N THR A 135 5.79 13.03 10.11
CA THR A 135 5.37 13.96 9.04
C THR A 135 4.07 14.70 9.37
N TYR A 136 3.11 14.04 10.03
CA TYR A 136 1.86 14.64 10.45
C TYR A 136 2.08 15.73 11.51
N HIS A 137 3.01 15.51 12.46
CA HIS A 137 3.34 16.50 13.49
C HIS A 137 4.16 17.67 12.94
N ALA A 138 4.95 17.45 11.88
CA ALA A 138 5.71 18.50 11.19
C ALA A 138 4.85 19.29 10.19
N ALA A 139 3.71 18.75 9.73
CA ALA A 139 2.88 19.36 8.70
C ALA A 139 2.22 20.67 9.18
N SER A 140 2.24 21.67 8.30
CA SER A 140 1.63 22.98 8.50
C SER A 140 0.23 23.08 7.88
N ALA A 141 -0.46 24.19 8.17
CA ALA A 141 -1.77 24.49 7.59
C ALA A 141 -1.73 24.76 6.08
N THR A 142 -0.57 25.17 5.57
CA THR A 142 -0.33 25.47 4.15
C THR A 142 0.03 24.23 3.33
N ASP A 143 0.39 23.13 3.98
CA ASP A 143 0.78 21.91 3.28
C ASP A 143 -0.42 21.26 2.60
N PRO A 144 -0.25 20.74 1.36
CA PRO A 144 -1.33 20.09 0.64
C PRO A 144 -1.81 18.86 1.40
N LEU A 145 -3.13 18.65 1.37
CA LEU A 145 -3.75 17.51 2.04
C LEU A 145 -3.24 16.19 1.43
N PRO A 146 -3.18 15.09 2.20
CA PRO A 146 -2.75 13.79 1.67
C PRO A 146 -3.50 13.36 0.40
N LEU A 147 -4.81 13.63 0.34
CA LEU A 147 -5.62 13.30 -0.83
C LEU A 147 -5.35 14.23 -2.04
N GLU A 148 -5.03 15.50 -1.80
CA GLU A 148 -4.62 16.44 -2.86
C GLU A 148 -3.29 16.00 -3.49
N LYS A 149 -2.34 15.51 -2.68
CA LYS A 149 -1.09 14.93 -3.18
C LYS A 149 -1.36 13.75 -4.12
N LEU A 150 -2.26 12.83 -3.75
CA LEU A 150 -2.63 11.69 -4.59
C LEU A 150 -3.39 12.10 -5.85
N PHE A 151 -4.18 13.16 -5.81
CA PHE A 151 -4.79 13.74 -7.02
C PHE A 151 -3.72 14.28 -7.95
N GLY A 152 -2.77 15.05 -7.43
CA GLY A 152 -1.64 15.54 -8.21
C GLY A 152 -0.83 14.41 -8.85
N GLU A 153 -0.56 13.32 -8.13
CA GLU A 153 0.15 12.15 -8.67
C GLU A 153 -0.64 11.46 -9.80
N HIS A 154 -1.95 11.26 -9.60
CA HIS A 154 -2.83 10.67 -10.62
C HIS A 154 -2.88 11.55 -11.86
N ASP A 155 -3.15 12.84 -11.68
CA ASP A 155 -3.28 13.81 -12.77
C ASP A 155 -1.96 14.00 -13.52
N ALA A 156 -0.80 13.91 -12.84
CA ALA A 156 0.50 13.96 -13.49
C ALA A 156 0.75 12.77 -14.44
N VAL A 157 0.32 11.56 -14.08
CA VAL A 157 0.39 10.39 -14.97
C VAL A 157 -0.52 10.59 -16.17
N LEU A 158 -1.76 11.05 -15.96
CA LEU A 158 -2.70 11.32 -17.05
C LEU A 158 -2.20 12.41 -17.98
N ALA A 159 -1.66 13.50 -17.44
CA ALA A 159 -1.10 14.58 -18.24
C ALA A 159 0.08 14.10 -19.09
N ARG A 160 0.93 13.21 -18.55
CA ARG A 160 2.02 12.61 -19.31
C ARG A 160 1.50 11.68 -20.41
N TRP A 161 0.52 10.83 -20.10
CA TRP A 161 -0.12 9.97 -21.10
C TRP A 161 -0.80 10.77 -22.23
N MET A 162 -1.52 11.83 -21.89
CA MET A 162 -2.22 12.68 -22.85
C MET A 162 -1.31 13.31 -23.91
N ARG A 163 -0.02 13.50 -23.59
CA ARG A 163 0.96 13.93 -24.60
C ARG A 163 1.11 12.93 -25.73
N TYR A 164 1.14 11.63 -25.43
CA TYR A 164 1.27 10.58 -26.45
C TYR A 164 0.00 10.45 -27.31
N GLU A 165 -1.16 10.82 -26.78
CA GLU A 165 -2.44 10.77 -27.52
C GLU A 165 -2.71 12.05 -28.35
N THR A 166 -2.25 13.21 -27.86
CA THR A 166 -2.60 14.51 -28.45
C THR A 166 -1.54 15.04 -29.42
N ASP A 167 -0.26 14.70 -29.21
CA ASP A 167 0.83 15.12 -30.09
C ASP A 167 1.09 14.06 -31.17
N PRO A 168 0.83 14.36 -32.47
CA PRO A 168 1.03 13.41 -33.55
C PRO A 168 2.48 12.90 -33.66
N MET A 169 3.47 13.73 -33.33
CA MET A 169 4.88 13.33 -33.41
C MET A 169 5.21 12.33 -32.31
N THR A 170 4.85 12.64 -31.06
CA THR A 170 5.05 11.73 -29.93
C THR A 170 4.27 10.41 -30.13
N ALA A 171 3.06 10.47 -30.70
CA ALA A 171 2.27 9.28 -31.04
C ALA A 171 2.94 8.40 -32.10
N PHE A 172 3.53 9.03 -33.14
CA PHE A 172 4.26 8.34 -34.20
C PHE A 172 5.54 7.66 -33.69
N ASP A 173 6.28 8.32 -32.79
CA ASP A 173 7.51 7.78 -32.22
C ASP A 173 7.25 6.61 -31.25
N HIS A 174 6.09 6.61 -30.58
CA HIS A 174 5.75 5.63 -29.53
C HIS A 174 4.35 5.00 -29.69
N PRO A 175 4.04 4.35 -30.83
CA PRO A 175 2.69 3.85 -31.13
C PRO A 175 2.22 2.76 -30.15
N GLN A 176 3.15 2.06 -29.51
CA GLN A 176 2.86 1.02 -28.53
C GLN A 176 2.14 1.54 -27.28
N LEU A 177 2.25 2.83 -26.95
CA LEU A 177 1.60 3.45 -25.79
C LEU A 177 0.09 3.67 -25.98
N SER A 178 -0.38 3.71 -27.23
CA SER A 178 -1.80 3.80 -27.57
C SER A 178 -2.40 2.44 -27.97
N ASP A 179 -1.56 1.42 -28.20
CA ASP A 179 -2.01 0.07 -28.56
C ASP A 179 -2.37 -0.78 -27.34
N SER A 180 -3.66 -1.11 -27.22
CA SER A 180 -4.17 -2.02 -26.18
C SER A 180 -3.74 -3.48 -26.34
N GLY A 181 -3.20 -3.87 -27.49
CA GLY A 181 -2.61 -5.18 -27.74
C GLY A 181 -1.28 -5.40 -27.00
N ASN A 182 -0.55 -4.32 -26.68
CA ASN A 182 0.65 -4.41 -25.87
C ASN A 182 0.28 -4.73 -24.40
N PRO A 183 0.83 -5.79 -23.79
CA PRO A 183 0.49 -6.19 -22.42
C PRO A 183 0.80 -5.12 -21.36
N ALA A 184 1.86 -4.32 -21.52
CA ALA A 184 2.19 -3.25 -20.57
C ALA A 184 1.21 -2.08 -20.67
N THR A 185 0.84 -1.68 -21.89
CA THR A 185 -0.18 -0.66 -22.13
C THR A 185 -1.55 -1.12 -21.63
N LEU A 186 -1.92 -2.38 -21.86
CA LEU A 186 -3.14 -2.96 -21.31
C LEU A 186 -3.15 -2.94 -19.77
N ALA A 187 -2.03 -3.28 -19.13
CA ALA A 187 -1.89 -3.21 -17.68
C ALA A 187 -2.05 -1.77 -17.16
N PHE A 188 -1.47 -0.79 -17.87
CA PHE A 188 -1.66 0.63 -17.59
C PHE A 188 -3.14 1.05 -17.69
N LEU A 189 -3.81 0.75 -18.80
CA LEU A 189 -5.23 1.12 -19.01
C LEU A 189 -6.15 0.49 -17.96
N ARG A 190 -5.87 -0.75 -17.54
CA ARG A 190 -6.58 -1.41 -16.43
C ARG A 190 -6.32 -0.69 -15.11
N ALA A 191 -5.06 -0.37 -14.80
CA ALA A 191 -4.70 0.34 -13.58
C ALA A 191 -5.32 1.76 -13.54
N GLN A 192 -5.39 2.44 -14.69
CA GLN A 192 -6.05 3.74 -14.83
C GLN A 192 -7.53 3.64 -14.52
N ARG A 193 -8.23 2.65 -15.08
CA ARG A 193 -9.66 2.43 -14.79
C ARG A 193 -9.92 2.14 -13.30
N VAL A 194 -9.06 1.35 -12.67
CA VAL A 194 -9.16 1.07 -11.23
C VAL A 194 -8.93 2.35 -10.41
N ALA A 195 -7.89 3.12 -10.73
CA ALA A 195 -7.58 4.37 -10.04
C ALA A 195 -8.69 5.42 -10.24
N SER A 196 -9.29 5.53 -11.43
CA SER A 196 -10.40 6.45 -11.68
C SER A 196 -11.67 6.05 -10.94
N THR A 197 -11.97 4.75 -10.86
CA THR A 197 -13.13 4.24 -10.12
C THR A 197 -13.00 4.47 -8.61
N LEU A 198 -11.78 4.38 -8.07
CA LEU A 198 -11.51 4.59 -6.65
C LEU A 198 -11.29 6.06 -6.27
N ARG A 199 -11.20 6.98 -7.24
CA ARG A 199 -10.94 8.40 -6.99
C ARG A 199 -12.13 9.04 -6.26
N PRO A 200 -11.94 9.59 -5.05
CA PRO A 200 -12.99 10.36 -4.37
C PRO A 200 -13.42 11.59 -5.17
N ALA A 201 -14.65 12.04 -4.99
CA ALA A 201 -15.20 13.16 -5.76
C ALA A 201 -14.54 14.50 -5.41
N SER A 202 -14.05 14.64 -4.17
CA SER A 202 -13.29 15.83 -3.77
C SER A 202 -12.27 15.54 -2.68
N ALA A 203 -11.23 16.37 -2.59
CA ALA A 203 -10.21 16.27 -1.56
C ALA A 203 -10.73 16.51 -0.13
N ARG A 204 -11.91 17.15 -0.02
CA ARG A 204 -12.57 17.48 1.26
C ARG A 204 -13.65 16.47 1.65
N GLU A 205 -13.87 15.47 0.81
CA GLU A 205 -14.80 14.39 1.09
C GLU A 205 -14.35 13.59 2.32
N LYS A 206 -15.31 13.10 3.11
CA LYS A 206 -15.02 12.27 4.27
C LYS A 206 -14.71 10.85 3.82
N VAL A 207 -13.45 10.60 3.48
CA VAL A 207 -12.97 9.28 3.06
C VAL A 207 -12.58 8.43 4.28
N PRO A 208 -13.05 7.17 4.39
CA PRO A 208 -12.58 6.26 5.44
C PRO A 208 -11.13 5.81 5.17
N PRO A 209 -10.34 5.47 6.22
CA PRO A 209 -8.93 5.12 6.08
C PRO A 209 -8.66 4.00 5.07
N GLN A 210 -9.51 2.97 5.04
CA GLN A 210 -9.39 1.86 4.10
C GLN A 210 -9.50 2.34 2.63
N ARG A 211 -10.47 3.19 2.30
CA ARG A 211 -10.66 3.72 0.93
C ARG A 211 -9.49 4.59 0.50
N PHE A 212 -8.90 5.34 1.43
CA PHE A 212 -7.68 6.09 1.15
C PHE A 212 -6.51 5.18 0.79
N VAL A 213 -6.32 4.06 1.52
CA VAL A 213 -5.30 3.05 1.20
C VAL A 213 -5.54 2.45 -0.19
N GLU A 214 -6.77 2.03 -0.49
CA GLU A 214 -7.16 1.48 -1.79
C GLU A 214 -6.83 2.45 -2.93
N TYR A 215 -7.22 3.73 -2.81
CA TYR A 215 -6.93 4.74 -3.82
C TYR A 215 -5.43 5.01 -3.95
N ARG A 216 -4.70 5.16 -2.83
CA ARG A 216 -3.24 5.36 -2.83
C ARG A 216 -2.50 4.22 -3.53
N ASP A 217 -2.90 2.99 -3.27
CA ASP A 217 -2.27 1.82 -3.86
C ASP A 217 -2.63 1.68 -5.35
N ALA A 218 -3.85 2.06 -5.74
CA ALA A 218 -4.25 2.16 -7.14
C ALA A 218 -3.46 3.23 -7.92
N VAL A 219 -3.25 4.42 -7.35
CA VAL A 219 -2.41 5.47 -7.95
C VAL A 219 -0.96 5.01 -8.08
N ARG A 220 -0.43 4.32 -7.08
CA ARG A 220 0.91 3.71 -7.16
C ARG A 220 0.99 2.67 -8.28
N ALA A 221 0.01 1.79 -8.40
CA ALA A 221 -0.05 0.77 -9.44
C ALA A 221 -0.16 1.40 -10.83
N LEU A 222 -1.01 2.42 -10.99
CA LEU A 222 -1.13 3.23 -12.20
C LEU A 222 0.23 3.80 -12.64
N ARG A 223 0.95 4.45 -11.71
CA ARG A 223 2.27 5.01 -12.01
C ARG A 223 3.27 3.94 -12.44
N ILE A 224 3.37 2.84 -11.68
CA ILE A 224 4.30 1.75 -12.00
C ILE A 224 3.99 1.13 -13.36
N ALA A 225 2.71 0.88 -13.66
CA ALA A 225 2.27 0.32 -14.93
C ALA A 225 2.57 1.26 -16.10
N PHE A 226 2.36 2.57 -15.92
CA PHE A 226 2.69 3.54 -16.95
C PHE A 226 4.20 3.69 -17.17
N ASP A 227 4.99 3.74 -16.09
CA ASP A 227 6.46 3.78 -16.19
C ASP A 227 7.00 2.53 -16.92
N GLU A 228 6.37 1.36 -16.74
CA GLU A 228 6.72 0.14 -17.47
C GLU A 228 6.31 0.21 -18.94
N ALA A 229 5.12 0.73 -19.25
CA ALA A 229 4.69 0.93 -20.63
C ALA A 229 5.64 1.88 -21.38
N GLU A 230 6.05 3.00 -20.75
CA GLU A 230 7.03 3.93 -21.33
C GLU A 230 8.40 3.28 -21.51
N ARG A 231 8.84 2.40 -20.59
CA ARG A 231 10.08 1.63 -20.76
C ARG A 231 10.02 0.70 -21.97
N GLN A 232 8.94 -0.04 -22.14
CA GLN A 232 8.79 -0.97 -23.26
C GLN A 232 8.65 -0.25 -24.60
N ALA A 233 8.01 0.93 -24.61
CA ALA A 233 7.87 1.78 -25.78
C ALA A 233 9.14 2.61 -26.10
N GLY A 234 10.22 2.47 -25.33
CA GLY A 234 11.45 3.25 -25.50
C GLY A 234 11.30 4.75 -25.18
N ALA A 235 10.17 5.15 -24.58
CA ALA A 235 9.85 6.51 -24.18
C ALA A 235 10.34 6.85 -22.76
N ALA A 236 10.78 5.85 -21.99
CA ALA A 236 11.22 6.05 -20.63
C ALA A 236 12.31 7.12 -20.54
N PRO A 237 12.19 8.07 -19.61
CA PRO A 237 13.24 9.06 -19.39
C PRO A 237 14.56 8.34 -19.18
N ARG A 238 15.54 8.59 -20.07
CA ARG A 238 16.89 8.05 -19.90
C ARG A 238 17.35 8.52 -18.51
N PRO A 239 17.73 7.61 -17.59
CA PRO A 239 18.29 8.04 -16.32
C PRO A 239 19.44 8.98 -16.63
N ALA A 240 19.45 10.16 -15.99
CA ALA A 240 20.48 11.17 -16.23
C ALA A 240 21.84 10.46 -16.22
N ALA A 241 22.57 10.55 -17.33
CA ALA A 241 23.88 9.93 -17.41
C ALA A 241 24.69 10.44 -16.21
N PRO A 242 25.36 9.58 -15.44
CA PRO A 242 26.23 10.05 -14.37
C PRO A 242 27.17 11.10 -14.97
N PRO A 243 27.43 12.22 -14.27
CA PRO A 243 28.26 13.28 -14.83
C PRO A 243 29.58 12.66 -15.29
N ARG A 244 30.03 12.98 -16.51
CA ARG A 244 31.31 12.48 -17.02
C ARG A 244 32.40 13.01 -16.08
N GLY A 245 32.94 12.14 -15.24
CA GLY A 245 33.85 12.52 -14.15
C GLY A 245 33.40 12.09 -12.75
N ALA A 246 32.19 11.53 -12.57
CA ALA A 246 31.83 10.82 -11.36
C ALA A 246 32.66 9.52 -11.27
N THR A 247 33.85 9.63 -10.69
CA THR A 247 34.49 8.47 -10.08
C THR A 247 33.51 7.96 -9.04
N TRP A 248 33.03 6.74 -9.22
CA TRP A 248 32.31 6.06 -8.14
C TRP A 248 33.24 6.13 -6.92
N PRO A 249 32.81 6.68 -5.77
CA PRO A 249 33.68 6.73 -4.60
C PRO A 249 34.05 5.28 -4.30
N ILE A 250 35.32 4.93 -4.55
CA ILE A 250 35.83 3.62 -4.21
C ILE A 250 35.74 3.59 -2.68
N PRO A 251 34.90 2.71 -2.11
CA PRO A 251 34.78 2.68 -0.68
C PRO A 251 36.14 2.31 -0.08
N SER A 252 36.51 2.96 1.02
CA SER A 252 37.82 2.81 1.67
C SER A 252 38.14 1.39 2.14
N TRP A 253 37.16 0.49 2.14
CA TRP A 253 37.30 -0.93 2.47
C TRP A 253 37.71 -1.81 1.26
N LEU A 254 37.82 -1.26 0.05
CA LEU A 254 38.27 -2.01 -1.14
C LEU A 254 39.81 -2.05 -1.17
N PRO A 255 40.45 -3.24 -1.08
CA PRO A 255 41.90 -3.34 -1.09
C PRO A 255 42.47 -2.93 -2.45
N ASN A 256 43.46 -2.03 -2.45
CA ASN A 256 44.20 -1.65 -3.65
C ASN A 256 44.86 -2.89 -4.26
N ARG A 257 44.54 -3.19 -5.54
CA ARG A 257 45.25 -4.24 -6.26
C ARG A 257 46.72 -3.83 -6.40
N PRO A 258 47.69 -4.72 -6.14
CA PRO A 258 49.09 -4.43 -6.39
C PRO A 258 49.28 -4.16 -7.88
N GLN A 259 49.92 -3.04 -8.20
CA GLN A 259 50.36 -2.74 -9.57
C GLN A 259 51.48 -3.74 -9.90
N ALA A 260 51.28 -4.51 -10.97
CA ALA A 260 52.28 -5.38 -11.57
C ALA A 260 53.08 -4.61 -12.62
#